data_AF-A0A1H3N474-F1
#
_entry.id   AF-A0A1H3N474-F1
#
_cell.length_a   1.000
_cell.length_b   1.000
_cell.length_c   1.000
_cell.angle_alpha   90.00
_cell.angle_beta   90.00
_cell.angle_gamma   90.00
#
_symmetry.space_group_name_H-M   'P 1'
#
loop_
_entity.id
_entity.type
_entity.pdbx_description
1 polymer ?
#
loop_
_entity_poly.entity_id
_entity_poly.type
_entity_poly.pdbx_seq_one_letter_code
_entity_poly.pdbx_strand_id
1 'polypeptide(L)'
;MQGPIQTRLPVLTRRALLALAALVPGLRSARAGTPANAKEDARRPRPVIRLSCPDDAPDPLCLELVQALAGQAPGHVIRRVEAAGLRPARPEDLGVALVMLAAAGNGVRARLDLQPAAGSRRTGPAVTDPALPAAEPPGQPAAWRGFARALAQTLAPGLEDAPDSGPAPGASKP
;
A
#
# COMPACT_ATOMS: atom_id res chain seq x y z
N MET A 1 37.91 33.02 -37.65
CA MET A 1 38.80 31.86 -37.37
C MET A 1 37.88 30.73 -36.93
N GLN A 2 37.38 29.89 -37.84
CA GLN A 2 38.00 28.62 -38.27
C GLN A 2 38.38 27.71 -37.11
N GLY A 3 37.53 26.69 -36.89
CA GLY A 3 38.00 25.31 -36.90
C GLY A 3 37.96 24.54 -35.59
N PRO A 4 37.77 23.21 -35.65
CA PRO A 4 37.09 22.37 -34.67
C PRO A 4 38.07 21.43 -33.94
N ILE A 5 37.59 20.48 -33.13
CA ILE A 5 38.02 19.06 -33.13
C ILE A 5 37.20 18.26 -32.10
N GLN A 6 36.35 17.39 -32.64
CA GLN A 6 35.94 16.14 -32.03
C GLN A 6 37.16 15.23 -31.85
N THR A 7 37.23 14.38 -30.82
CA THR A 7 37.41 12.92 -31.04
C THR A 7 37.42 12.06 -29.77
N ARG A 8 36.53 11.05 -29.80
CA ARG A 8 36.76 9.61 -29.56
C ARG A 8 36.93 9.09 -28.12
N LEU A 9 35.90 8.35 -27.72
CA LEU A 9 35.97 7.21 -26.80
C LEU A 9 36.98 6.16 -27.30
N PRO A 10 37.73 5.51 -26.39
CA PRO A 10 38.43 4.28 -26.71
C PRO A 10 37.46 3.08 -26.74
N VAL A 11 37.57 2.35 -27.85
CA VAL A 11 37.07 0.98 -28.06
C VAL A 11 38.18 0.00 -27.61
N LEU A 12 37.79 -1.26 -27.41
CA LEU A 12 38.58 -2.48 -27.14
C LEU A 12 38.82 -2.76 -25.64
N THR A 13 38.59 -3.97 -25.14
CA THR A 13 39.14 -5.20 -25.72
C THR A 13 38.35 -6.44 -25.27
N ARG A 14 37.86 -7.20 -26.26
CA ARG A 14 37.51 -8.63 -26.10
C ARG A 14 38.80 -9.43 -25.96
N ARG A 15 38.87 -10.32 -24.96
CA ARG A 15 39.60 -11.61 -24.98
C ARG A 15 39.21 -12.36 -23.69
N ALA A 16 38.51 -13.50 -23.82
CA ALA A 16 39.11 -14.85 -23.93
C ALA A 16 39.59 -15.34 -22.54
N LEU A 17 39.40 -16.56 -22.05
CA LEU A 17 39.12 -17.86 -22.66
C LEU A 17 38.94 -18.87 -21.48
N LEU A 18 38.09 -19.89 -21.64
CA LEU A 18 38.18 -21.28 -21.10
C LEU A 18 38.33 -21.53 -19.57
N ALA A 19 37.91 -22.63 -18.94
CA ALA A 19 37.17 -23.86 -19.21
C ALA A 19 37.08 -24.65 -17.86
N LEU A 20 36.42 -25.83 -17.88
CA LEU A 20 36.44 -26.94 -16.91
C LEU A 20 35.42 -26.87 -15.76
N ALA A 21 34.65 -27.90 -15.40
CA ALA A 21 34.77 -29.34 -15.68
C ALA A 21 33.42 -30.11 -15.57
N ALA A 22 33.41 -31.26 -16.24
CA ALA A 22 32.63 -32.51 -16.11
C ALA A 22 31.86 -32.75 -14.78
N LEU A 23 30.59 -33.16 -14.83
CA LEU A 23 30.05 -34.54 -14.99
C LEU A 23 29.99 -35.33 -13.67
N VAL A 24 28.80 -35.44 -13.08
CA VAL A 24 28.44 -36.49 -12.10
C VAL A 24 27.04 -37.01 -12.44
N PRO A 25 26.89 -38.26 -12.91
CA PRO A 25 25.60 -38.95 -12.96
C PRO A 25 25.48 -39.94 -11.78
N GLY A 26 24.35 -39.94 -11.09
CA GLY A 26 24.10 -40.91 -10.00
C GLY A 26 22.71 -40.78 -9.37
N LEU A 27 21.83 -41.70 -9.74
CA LEU A 27 20.41 -41.80 -9.41
C LEU A 27 20.08 -41.78 -7.91
N ARG A 28 18.92 -41.20 -7.54
CA ARG A 28 17.98 -41.86 -6.62
C ARG A 28 16.55 -41.31 -6.71
N SER A 29 15.67 -42.22 -7.12
CA SER A 29 14.23 -42.37 -6.90
C SER A 29 13.38 -41.18 -6.48
N ALA A 30 12.46 -40.85 -7.40
CA ALA A 30 11.02 -40.80 -7.19
C ALA A 30 10.50 -40.69 -5.73
N ARG A 31 9.92 -39.54 -5.44
CA ARG A 31 8.59 -39.52 -4.84
C ARG A 31 7.76 -38.50 -5.60
N ALA A 32 6.76 -39.00 -6.31
CA ALA A 32 5.67 -38.22 -6.86
C ALA A 32 4.93 -37.55 -5.70
N GLY A 33 5.38 -36.34 -5.34
CA GLY A 33 4.54 -35.36 -4.70
C GLY A 33 4.05 -34.45 -5.81
N THR A 34 2.85 -34.69 -6.30
CA THR A 34 2.13 -33.73 -7.13
C THR A 34 1.67 -32.61 -6.18
N PRO A 35 2.21 -31.37 -6.19
CA PRO A 35 1.40 -30.25 -5.77
C PRO A 35 0.41 -29.99 -6.91
N ALA A 36 -0.67 -30.76 -6.96
CA ALA A 36 -1.83 -30.52 -7.80
C ALA A 36 -2.59 -29.25 -7.37
N ASN A 37 -1.90 -28.27 -6.78
CA ASN A 37 -2.48 -27.07 -6.17
C ASN A 37 -1.67 -25.79 -6.42
N ALA A 38 -0.72 -25.78 -7.37
CA ALA A 38 -0.03 -24.54 -7.76
C ALA A 38 -0.80 -23.72 -8.82
N LYS A 39 -1.90 -24.26 -9.38
CA LYS A 39 -2.74 -23.58 -10.38
C LYS A 39 -4.04 -23.00 -9.83
N GLU A 40 -4.39 -23.28 -8.58
CA GLU A 40 -5.60 -22.76 -7.92
C GLU A 40 -5.31 -21.50 -7.08
N ASP A 41 -4.13 -20.90 -7.23
CA ASP A 41 -3.92 -19.47 -6.88
C ASP A 41 -4.24 -18.59 -8.10
N ALA A 42 -5.29 -18.95 -8.83
CA ALA A 42 -5.86 -18.14 -9.89
C ALA A 42 -6.62 -16.96 -9.26
N ARG A 43 -5.82 -16.01 -8.75
CA ARG A 43 -6.09 -14.58 -8.62
C ARG A 43 -7.40 -14.24 -7.89
N ARG A 44 -7.50 -14.55 -6.60
CA ARG A 44 -8.46 -13.82 -5.75
C ARG A 44 -8.23 -12.32 -5.94
N PRO A 45 -9.28 -11.51 -6.21
CA PRO A 45 -9.09 -10.09 -6.39
C PRO A 45 -8.57 -9.48 -5.09
N ARG A 46 -7.40 -8.83 -5.15
CA ARG A 46 -6.77 -8.20 -3.98
C ARG A 46 -7.78 -7.31 -3.25
N PRO A 47 -7.80 -7.33 -1.91
CA PRO A 47 -8.67 -6.46 -1.12
C PRO A 47 -8.31 -4.99 -1.39
N VAL A 48 -9.32 -4.13 -1.36
CA VAL A 48 -9.19 -2.71 -1.69
C VAL A 48 -9.46 -1.85 -0.46
N ILE A 49 -8.53 -0.94 -0.16
CA ILE A 49 -8.76 0.15 0.79
C ILE A 49 -9.21 1.37 -0.02
N ARG A 50 -10.44 1.83 0.24
CA ARG A 50 -11.06 3.00 -0.36
C ARG A 50 -10.83 4.20 0.54
N LEU A 51 -9.83 5.01 0.21
CA LEU A 51 -9.50 6.23 0.93
C LEU A 51 -10.34 7.41 0.41
N SER A 52 -11.16 8.00 1.26
CA SER A 52 -11.81 9.29 0.99
C SER A 52 -11.05 10.42 1.68
N CYS A 53 -10.72 11.43 0.90
CA CYS A 53 -10.18 12.69 1.39
C CYS A 53 -11.24 13.78 1.23
N PRO A 54 -11.51 14.60 2.25
CA PRO A 54 -12.45 15.70 2.15
C PRO A 54 -11.82 16.87 1.38
N ASP A 55 -12.65 17.77 0.85
CA ASP A 55 -12.21 18.91 0.03
C ASP A 55 -11.31 19.91 0.77
N ASP A 56 -11.43 19.98 2.10
CA ASP A 56 -10.62 20.83 2.97
C ASP A 56 -9.28 20.20 3.37
N ALA A 57 -9.04 18.93 3.00
CA ALA A 57 -7.75 18.29 3.20
C ALA A 57 -6.76 18.69 2.08
N PRO A 58 -5.53 19.07 2.41
CA PRO A 58 -4.51 19.33 1.40
C PRO A 58 -4.23 18.09 0.55
N ASP A 59 -4.28 18.21 -0.78
CA ASP A 59 -3.90 17.13 -1.70
C ASP A 59 -2.54 16.46 -1.40
N PRO A 60 -1.45 17.19 -1.06
CA PRO A 60 -0.18 16.55 -0.72
C PRO A 60 -0.27 15.64 0.53
N LEU A 61 -1.16 15.95 1.49
CA LEU A 61 -1.45 15.06 2.61
C LEU A 61 -2.11 13.77 2.12
N CYS A 62 -3.12 13.89 1.25
CA CYS A 62 -3.82 12.74 0.69
C CYS A 62 -2.91 11.81 -0.10
N LEU A 63 -1.97 12.37 -0.86
CA LEU A 63 -0.96 11.59 -1.59
C LEU A 63 -0.02 10.83 -0.64
N GLU A 64 0.53 11.49 0.39
CA GLU A 64 1.38 10.82 1.37
C GLU A 64 0.61 9.79 2.21
N LEU A 65 -0.68 10.04 2.47
CA LEU A 65 -1.53 9.08 3.19
C LEU A 65 -1.74 7.80 2.38
N VAL A 66 -1.91 7.88 1.06
CA VAL A 66 -1.95 6.69 0.19
C VAL A 66 -0.65 5.87 0.34
N GLN A 67 0.51 6.54 0.32
CA GLN A 67 1.81 5.88 0.48
C GLN A 67 1.97 5.26 1.86
N ALA A 68 1.54 5.98 2.91
CA ALA A 68 1.60 5.51 4.28
C ALA A 68 0.72 4.27 4.49
N LEU A 69 -0.52 4.27 3.97
CA LEU A 69 -1.42 3.13 4.05
C LEU A 69 -0.90 1.92 3.27
N ALA A 70 -0.32 2.13 2.08
CA ALA A 70 0.31 1.06 1.32
C ALA A 70 1.45 0.37 2.10
N GLY A 71 2.17 1.12 2.93
CA GLY A 71 3.19 0.57 3.83
C GLY A 71 2.64 -0.16 5.06
N GLN A 72 1.44 0.19 5.53
CA GLN A 72 0.80 -0.47 6.68
C GLN A 72 -0.02 -1.71 6.30
N ALA A 73 -0.53 -1.76 5.06
CA ALA A 73 -1.39 -2.83 4.57
C ALA A 73 -0.78 -3.53 3.35
N PRO A 74 0.41 -4.19 3.49
CA PRO A 74 1.04 -4.88 2.37
C PRO A 74 0.14 -6.02 1.88
N GLY A 75 -0.42 -5.88 0.68
CA GLY A 75 -1.39 -6.83 0.12
C GLY A 75 -2.72 -6.18 -0.30
N HIS A 76 -3.01 -4.99 0.21
CA HIS A 76 -4.17 -4.20 -0.19
C HIS A 76 -3.84 -3.28 -1.36
N VAL A 77 -4.83 -3.05 -2.23
CA VAL A 77 -4.78 -1.97 -3.22
C VAL A 77 -5.42 -0.73 -2.60
N ILE A 78 -4.69 0.37 -2.49
CA ILE A 78 -5.25 1.65 -2.02
C ILE A 78 -5.85 2.39 -3.22
N ARG A 79 -7.09 2.86 -3.09
CA ARG A 79 -7.77 3.68 -4.10
C ARG A 79 -8.37 4.92 -3.45
N ARG A 80 -8.09 6.10 -4.00
CA ARG A 80 -8.82 7.32 -3.65
C ARG A 80 -10.23 7.24 -4.22
N VAL A 81 -11.22 7.61 -3.43
CA VAL A 81 -12.64 7.66 -3.81
C VAL A 81 -13.30 8.91 -3.24
N GLU A 82 -14.37 9.34 -3.90
CA GLU A 82 -15.29 10.32 -3.34
C GLU A 82 -15.98 9.81 -2.07
N ALA A 83 -16.48 10.71 -1.23
CA ALA A 83 -17.17 10.37 0.02
C ALA A 83 -18.34 9.38 -0.19
N ALA A 84 -19.08 9.51 -1.30
CA ALA A 84 -20.16 8.59 -1.67
C ALA A 84 -19.67 7.16 -1.98
N GLY A 85 -18.41 7.00 -2.41
CA GLY A 85 -17.80 5.72 -2.74
C GLY A 85 -17.09 5.03 -1.57
N LEU A 86 -17.10 5.65 -0.38
CA LEU A 86 -16.34 5.20 0.79
C LEU A 86 -16.78 3.83 1.30
N ARG A 87 -18.10 3.55 1.32
CA ARG A 87 -18.62 2.24 1.75
C ARG A 87 -18.28 1.19 0.69
N PRO A 88 -17.50 0.15 1.04
CA PRO A 88 -17.22 -0.94 0.11
C PRO A 88 -18.42 -1.86 -0.07
N ALA A 89 -18.46 -2.54 -1.23
CA ALA A 89 -19.47 -3.56 -1.53
C ALA A 89 -19.02 -4.98 -1.13
N ARG A 90 -17.69 -5.21 -1.09
CA ARG A 90 -17.08 -6.50 -0.77
C ARG A 90 -16.70 -6.55 0.72
N PRO A 91 -16.99 -7.64 1.45
CA PRO A 91 -16.60 -7.82 2.85
C PRO A 91 -15.11 -7.61 3.14
N GLU A 92 -14.25 -7.99 2.20
CA GLU A 92 -12.79 -7.90 2.27
C GLU A 92 -12.24 -6.51 1.92
N ASP A 93 -13.07 -5.61 1.38
CA ASP A 93 -12.68 -4.23 1.11
C ASP A 93 -12.98 -3.34 2.33
N LEU A 94 -12.21 -2.27 2.51
CA LEU A 94 -12.31 -1.37 3.65
C LEU A 94 -12.41 0.08 3.22
N GLY A 95 -13.39 0.82 3.76
CA GLY A 95 -13.46 2.27 3.63
C GLY A 95 -12.61 2.96 4.69
N VAL A 96 -11.86 3.98 4.31
CA VAL A 96 -11.07 4.84 5.20
C VAL A 96 -11.38 6.29 4.87
N ALA A 97 -11.95 7.05 5.79
CA ALA A 97 -12.18 8.48 5.63
C ALA A 97 -11.15 9.28 6.41
N LEU A 98 -10.45 10.19 5.75
CA LEU A 98 -9.73 11.27 6.42
C LEU A 98 -10.75 12.29 6.93
N VAL A 99 -10.61 12.68 8.19
CA VAL A 99 -11.43 13.74 8.80
C VAL A 99 -10.49 14.81 9.32
N MET A 100 -10.56 16.00 8.72
CA MET A 100 -9.90 17.19 9.24
C MET A 100 -10.66 17.67 10.48
N LEU A 101 -9.94 17.92 11.57
CA LEU A 101 -10.50 18.39 12.82
C LEU A 101 -10.15 19.87 12.96
N ALA A 102 -11.09 20.67 13.49
CA ALA A 102 -10.89 22.10 13.66
C ALA A 102 -9.56 22.39 14.37
N ALA A 103 -8.71 23.16 13.70
CA ALA A 103 -7.43 23.59 14.22
C ALA A 103 -7.64 24.64 15.30
N ALA A 104 -7.59 24.23 16.56
CA ALA A 104 -7.53 25.17 17.67
C ALA A 104 -6.08 25.63 17.81
N GLY A 105 -5.59 26.54 16.97
CA GLY A 105 -4.29 27.25 17.12
C GLY A 105 -2.99 26.41 17.14
N ASN A 106 -3.06 25.08 17.19
CA ASN A 106 -1.95 24.20 17.57
C ASN A 106 -1.44 23.33 16.39
N GLY A 107 -1.56 23.81 15.16
CA GLY A 107 -1.21 23.07 13.94
C GLY A 107 -2.33 22.18 13.40
N VAL A 108 -1.98 21.25 12.51
CA VAL A 108 -2.96 20.41 11.80
C VAL A 108 -3.40 19.26 12.69
N ARG A 109 -4.72 19.05 12.77
CA ARG A 109 -5.32 17.93 13.49
C ARG A 109 -6.25 17.16 12.58
N ALA A 110 -6.12 15.84 12.57
CA ALA A 110 -6.96 14.97 11.76
C ALA A 110 -7.12 13.60 12.42
N ARG A 111 -8.02 12.78 11.88
CA ARG A 111 -8.16 11.37 12.25
C ARG A 111 -8.58 10.55 11.03
N LEU A 112 -8.50 9.23 11.15
CA LEU A 112 -9.01 8.30 10.16
C LEU A 112 -10.21 7.53 10.72
N ASP A 113 -11.33 7.57 10.02
CA ASP A 113 -12.52 6.80 10.35
C ASP A 113 -12.62 5.57 9.42
N LEU A 114 -12.77 4.39 9.99
CA LEU A 114 -12.91 3.13 9.26
C LEU A 114 -14.38 2.84 8.97
N GLN A 115 -14.65 2.31 7.78
CA GLN A 115 -15.96 1.87 7.36
C GLN A 115 -15.89 0.51 6.65
N PRO A 116 -16.04 -0.61 7.37
CA PRO A 116 -16.13 -1.93 6.75
C PRO A 116 -17.42 -2.06 5.92
N ALA A 117 -17.46 -3.01 4.98
CA ALA A 117 -18.66 -3.28 4.20
C ALA A 117 -19.83 -3.76 5.08
N ALA A 118 -19.52 -4.66 6.02
CA ALA A 118 -20.45 -5.14 7.03
C ALA A 118 -20.15 -4.42 8.36
N GLY A 119 -20.95 -3.40 8.69
CA GLY A 119 -20.95 -2.84 10.04
C GLY A 119 -20.98 -1.32 10.12
N SER A 120 -20.72 -0.87 11.35
CA SER A 120 -20.73 0.54 11.72
C SER A 120 -19.38 1.20 11.48
N ARG A 121 -19.42 2.52 11.23
CA ARG A 121 -18.20 3.33 11.18
C ARG A 121 -17.47 3.24 12.54
N ARG A 122 -16.17 2.97 12.51
CA ARG A 122 -15.29 3.04 13.68
C ARG A 122 -14.45 4.30 13.57
N THR A 123 -14.54 5.17 14.58
CA THR A 123 -13.75 6.40 14.63
C THR A 123 -12.35 6.11 15.17
N GLY A 124 -11.32 6.53 14.44
CA GLY A 124 -9.94 6.43 14.89
C GLY A 124 -9.52 7.56 15.83
N PRO A 125 -8.37 7.41 16.52
CA PRO A 125 -7.84 8.46 17.37
C PRO A 125 -7.40 9.68 16.55
N ALA A 126 -7.49 10.86 17.17
CA ALA A 126 -7.01 12.09 16.57
C ALA A 126 -5.49 12.23 16.68
N VAL A 127 -4.85 12.59 15.57
CA VAL A 127 -3.43 12.93 15.49
C VAL A 127 -3.32 14.44 15.29
N THR A 128 -2.39 15.06 16.02
CA THR A 128 -2.09 16.49 15.89
C THR A 128 -0.62 16.65 15.57
N ASP A 129 -0.30 17.49 14.60
CA ASP A 129 1.07 17.90 14.30
C ASP A 129 1.19 19.43 14.47
N PRO A 130 1.84 19.90 15.55
CA PRO A 130 2.00 21.32 15.81
C PRO A 130 3.01 22.00 14.88
N ALA A 131 3.85 21.25 14.17
CA ALA A 131 4.81 21.81 13.22
C ALA A 131 4.15 22.13 11.86
N LEU A 132 2.99 21.54 11.57
CA LEU A 132 2.24 21.82 10.35
C LEU A 132 1.31 23.02 10.57
N PRO A 133 1.53 24.15 9.87
CA PRO A 133 0.66 25.32 9.98
C PRO A 133 -0.74 24.99 9.43
N ALA A 134 -1.77 25.19 10.25
CA ALA A 134 -3.15 24.93 9.83
C ALA A 134 -3.72 26.03 8.92
N ALA A 135 -3.28 27.28 9.11
CA ALA A 135 -3.79 28.42 8.33
C ALA A 135 -3.26 28.44 6.89
N GLU A 136 -2.00 28.04 6.70
CA GLU A 136 -1.35 28.00 5.40
C GLU A 136 -0.65 26.63 5.23
N PRO A 137 -1.40 25.58 4.88
CA PRO A 137 -0.86 24.23 4.78
C PRO A 137 0.25 24.15 3.71
N PRO A 138 1.36 23.43 3.98
CA PRO A 138 2.46 23.34 3.03
C PRO A 138 2.03 22.62 1.74
N GLY A 139 2.43 23.17 0.59
CA GLY A 139 2.15 22.56 -0.72
C GLY A 139 3.04 21.36 -1.06
N GLN A 140 4.11 21.09 -0.32
CA GLN A 140 5.06 20.01 -0.62
C GLN A 140 4.69 18.71 0.10
N PRO A 141 4.63 17.55 -0.60
CA PRO A 141 4.34 16.24 0.01
C PRO A 141 5.29 15.88 1.16
N ALA A 142 6.58 16.22 1.05
CA ALA A 142 7.57 15.88 2.07
C ALA A 142 7.24 16.40 3.48
N ALA A 143 6.58 17.56 3.58
CA ALA A 143 6.16 18.12 4.87
C ALA A 143 5.08 17.26 5.55
N TRP A 144 4.24 16.59 4.77
CA TRP A 144 3.12 15.78 5.28
C TRP A 144 3.48 14.35 5.65
N ARG A 145 4.66 13.89 5.24
CA ARG A 145 5.07 12.48 5.36
C ARG A 145 4.99 11.94 6.79
N GLY A 146 5.48 12.72 7.76
CA GLY A 146 5.45 12.34 9.17
C GLY A 146 4.02 12.21 9.69
N PHE A 147 3.20 13.22 9.42
CA PHE A 147 1.80 13.26 9.83
C PHE A 147 0.95 12.16 9.17
N ALA A 148 1.11 11.94 7.86
CA ALA A 148 0.43 10.88 7.13
C ALA A 148 0.78 9.49 7.68
N ARG A 149 2.05 9.26 8.02
CA ARG A 149 2.49 8.01 8.64
C ARG A 149 1.90 7.83 10.03
N ALA A 150 1.89 8.88 10.84
CA ALA A 150 1.28 8.84 12.17
C ALA A 150 -0.22 8.51 12.09
N LEU A 151 -0.95 9.13 11.16
CA LEU A 151 -2.35 8.80 10.87
C LEU A 151 -2.52 7.33 10.46
N ALA A 152 -1.73 6.84 9.50
CA ALA A 152 -1.83 5.46 9.03
C ALA A 152 -1.56 4.42 10.14
N GLN A 153 -0.62 4.70 11.05
CA GLN A 153 -0.32 3.84 12.20
C GLN A 153 -1.51 3.68 13.15
N THR A 154 -2.42 4.66 13.21
CA THR A 154 -3.64 4.55 14.02
C THR A 154 -4.61 3.49 13.51
N LEU A 155 -4.48 3.06 12.25
CA LEU A 155 -5.33 2.06 11.61
C LEU A 155 -4.78 0.64 11.69
N ALA A 156 -3.50 0.44 12.03
CA ALA A 156 -2.89 -0.89 12.05
C ALA A 156 -3.74 -1.94 12.80
N PRO A 157 -4.27 -1.66 14.01
CA PRO A 157 -5.11 -2.63 14.72
C PRO A 157 -6.43 -2.97 14.00
N GLY A 158 -6.96 -2.04 13.20
CA GLY A 158 -8.24 -2.22 12.49
C GLY A 158 -8.11 -2.81 11.09
N LEU A 159 -6.89 -2.90 10.55
CA LEU A 159 -6.60 -3.53 9.26
C LEU A 159 -6.44 -5.05 9.37
N GLU A 160 -6.08 -5.54 10.56
CA GLU A 160 -5.91 -6.97 10.87
C GLU A 160 -7.25 -7.68 11.17
N ASP A 161 -8.26 -6.94 11.64
CA ASP A 161 -9.63 -7.41 11.90
C ASP A 161 -10.45 -7.72 10.63
N ALA A 162 -9.90 -7.47 9.42
CA ALA A 162 -10.56 -7.87 8.19
C ALA A 162 -10.71 -9.40 8.21
N PRO A 163 -11.93 -9.95 8.05
CA PRO A 163 -12.19 -11.34 8.34
C PRO A 163 -11.24 -12.23 7.55
N ASP A 164 -10.36 -12.91 8.29
CA ASP A 164 -9.62 -14.06 7.80
C ASP A 164 -10.66 -14.97 7.15
N SER A 165 -10.55 -15.12 5.84
CA SER A 165 -11.41 -16.01 5.06
C SER A 165 -11.01 -17.44 5.37
N GLY A 166 -11.20 -17.88 6.61
CA GLY A 166 -11.26 -19.27 6.98
C GLY A 166 -12.34 -19.95 6.13
N PRO A 167 -12.09 -21.17 5.63
CA PRO A 167 -13.06 -21.87 4.80
C PRO A 167 -14.37 -22.02 5.58
N ALA A 168 -15.49 -21.69 4.93
CA ALA A 168 -16.83 -21.85 5.49
C ALA A 168 -16.99 -23.27 6.07
N PRO A 169 -17.43 -23.42 7.33
CA PRO A 169 -17.63 -24.73 7.92
C PRO A 169 -18.73 -25.48 7.17
N GLY A 170 -18.32 -26.63 6.61
CA GLY A 170 -19.12 -27.77 6.16
C GLY A 170 -20.60 -27.53 5.89
N ALA A 171 -20.95 -27.42 4.61
CA ALA A 171 -22.24 -27.90 4.13
C ALA A 171 -22.27 -29.43 4.24
N SER A 172 -22.53 -29.95 5.44
CA SER A 172 -22.93 -31.35 5.63
C SER A 172 -24.35 -31.51 5.09
N LYS A 173 -24.43 -32.24 3.98
CA LYS A 173 -25.64 -32.67 3.31
C LYS A 173 -26.25 -33.88 4.05
N PRO A 174 -27.57 -33.94 4.28
CA PRO A 174 -28.29 -35.21 4.36
C PRO A 174 -28.64 -35.75 2.97
#